data_AF-A0A319CN41-F1
#
_entry.id   AF-A0A319CN41-F1
#
_cell.length_a   1.000
_cell.length_b   1.000
_cell.length_c   1.000
_cell.angle_alpha   90.00
_cell.angle_beta   90.00
_cell.angle_gamma   90.00
#
_symmetry.space_group_name_H-M   'P 1'
#
loop_
_entity.id
_entity.type
_entity.pdbx_description
1 polymer ?
#
loop_
_entity_poly.entity_id
_entity_poly.type
_entity_poly.pdbx_seq_one_letter_code
_entity_poly.pdbx_strand_id
1 'polypeptide(L)'
;MASYAPSFHSDAPTDSGSGSVDAKLPNDDTIIRRYKISNTAWRHHYNVKLADDQQLYRVRVSEFRPKKPDLTFHAGMDDSGPIVAVAKFQHFSRSIHIGLGDPQAPSEMVWEDLAGQSKSHSKYRWETEVHTSSGPRRQSFLWKRTHHVGLEGHTWTRLSNRNYKLVDEQSGNILAMFMSNVASCQESGMLQLYVDYGQQFDLMVHATVLSLYEKARRRRQNSTTTGQRRVKCDELRPVCSNCSKRMSSCRYDSATSLLWTNDESRPRPRPNKSGSEGPRESESTFSTTANSLRILGQLNGDDEPQSVARLNLSDLELMMYWCNSTYKALSRHAKTDAIWQARVPEEALSHPFLMHGLLALSAIHLARTRDEVKRAAYVSIAVAHENQALAFFREQLSDINAANAKAMFAFASVVVVYTFGFLHPSHAPGTDDPWACINGILQVFTLTRGVQQILNEATSTIRGSDWGALFQLDDYDDVLPDVERSALDRLHEVNHVCKSQDPAHDSITYEHTIENLADLMAAAHQGVTSVRQACRWAIRLKAEFVQLLQEHQPLALVIVAYYCAILHRLRDIWFVDDWGIRVLKAIWQVLDDHWRPLLDQPMVGTLGDNAH
;
A
#
# COMPACT_ATOMS: atom_id res chain seq x y z
N MET A 1 -13.78 -64.83 34.69
CA MET A 1 -12.47 -64.78 35.40
C MET A 1 -11.54 -63.99 34.49
N ALA A 2 -10.82 -62.94 34.92
CA ALA A 2 -9.86 -62.88 36.04
C ALA A 2 -8.66 -63.82 35.80
N SER A 3 -7.39 -63.40 35.86
CA SER A 3 -6.85 -62.06 36.17
C SER A 3 -5.32 -61.98 35.97
N TYR A 4 -4.81 -60.79 35.63
CA TYR A 4 -3.42 -60.33 35.79
C TYR A 4 -2.28 -61.01 34.97
N ALA A 5 -1.19 -60.26 34.77
CA ALA A 5 0.02 -60.62 34.00
C ALA A 5 1.17 -61.11 34.91
N PRO A 6 2.36 -61.49 34.39
CA PRO A 6 3.44 -60.48 34.23
C PRO A 6 4.53 -60.73 33.13
N SER A 7 5.45 -59.75 33.02
CA SER A 7 6.89 -59.84 32.64
C SER A 7 7.28 -60.14 31.16
N PHE A 8 8.50 -59.84 30.64
CA PHE A 8 9.78 -59.33 31.19
C PHE A 8 10.57 -58.43 30.17
N HIS A 9 11.41 -57.49 30.68
CA HIS A 9 12.70 -56.94 30.16
C HIS A 9 12.86 -56.40 28.69
N SER A 10 13.75 -55.45 28.35
CA SER A 10 14.68 -54.58 29.12
C SER A 10 15.21 -53.39 28.28
N ASP A 11 15.57 -52.29 28.96
CA ASP A 11 16.64 -51.30 28.70
C ASP A 11 16.73 -50.49 27.37
N ALA A 12 16.23 -49.24 27.42
CA ALA A 12 16.92 -47.94 27.20
C ALA A 12 17.94 -47.68 26.04
N PRO A 13 18.19 -46.41 25.61
CA PRO A 13 17.42 -45.15 25.79
C PRO A 13 17.18 -44.36 24.47
N THR A 14 16.20 -43.45 24.48
CA THR A 14 16.12 -42.33 23.50
C THR A 14 15.61 -41.06 24.16
N ASP A 15 16.32 -39.94 23.95
CA ASP A 15 15.98 -38.60 24.48
C ASP A 15 15.23 -37.76 23.44
N SER A 16 14.10 -37.16 23.85
CA SER A 16 13.51 -35.95 23.24
C SER A 16 12.33 -35.41 24.05
N GLY A 17 12.58 -34.74 25.18
CA GLY A 17 11.51 -34.10 25.98
C GLY A 17 11.09 -32.72 25.47
N SER A 18 9.78 -32.50 25.22
CA SER A 18 9.18 -31.14 25.11
C SER A 18 7.65 -31.12 25.33
N GLY A 19 7.20 -31.48 26.53
CA GLY A 19 5.77 -31.38 26.90
C GLY A 19 5.30 -29.93 27.10
N SER A 20 4.13 -29.59 26.56
CA SER A 20 3.46 -28.30 26.83
C SER A 20 2.79 -28.33 28.21
N VAL A 21 3.17 -27.41 29.10
CA VAL A 21 2.43 -27.15 30.34
C VAL A 21 1.44 -26.02 30.08
N ASP A 22 0.19 -26.38 29.79
CA ASP A 22 -0.86 -25.41 29.55
C ASP A 22 -1.43 -24.86 30.87
N ALA A 23 -1.15 -23.59 31.14
CA ALA A 23 -1.61 -22.88 32.32
C ALA A 23 -3.15 -22.75 32.35
N LYS A 24 -3.73 -23.08 33.50
CA LYS A 24 -5.18 -23.04 33.78
C LYS A 24 -5.74 -21.62 33.59
N LEU A 25 -6.99 -21.52 33.12
CA LEU A 25 -7.69 -20.24 33.03
C LEU A 25 -8.11 -19.76 34.44
N PRO A 26 -8.09 -18.45 34.74
CA PRO A 26 -8.71 -17.89 35.95
C PRO A 26 -10.23 -18.01 35.89
N ASN A 27 -10.89 -18.08 37.06
CA ASN A 27 -12.34 -17.98 37.19
C ASN A 27 -12.78 -16.51 37.12
N ASP A 28 -14.03 -16.23 36.71
CA ASP A 28 -14.56 -14.86 36.63
C ASP A 28 -14.60 -14.13 37.99
N ASP A 29 -14.66 -14.87 39.11
CA ASP A 29 -14.56 -14.36 40.49
C ASP A 29 -13.18 -13.76 40.82
N THR A 30 -12.16 -13.99 39.98
CA THR A 30 -10.79 -13.48 40.18
C THR A 30 -10.50 -12.20 39.40
N ILE A 31 -11.49 -11.63 38.71
CA ILE A 31 -11.30 -10.39 37.93
C ILE A 31 -11.28 -9.19 38.87
N ILE A 32 -10.11 -8.54 38.98
CA ILE A 32 -9.89 -7.36 39.82
C ILE A 32 -10.41 -6.08 39.12
N ARG A 33 -10.19 -5.93 37.81
CA ARG A 33 -10.68 -4.77 37.03
C ARG A 33 -11.19 -5.18 35.65
N ARG A 34 -12.25 -4.52 35.19
CA ARG A 34 -12.90 -4.70 33.87
C ARG A 34 -12.96 -3.37 33.13
N TYR A 35 -12.51 -3.36 31.89
CA TYR A 35 -12.50 -2.17 31.03
C TYR A 35 -13.20 -2.44 29.70
N LYS A 36 -14.01 -1.47 29.28
CA LYS A 36 -14.75 -1.47 28.01
C LYS A 36 -14.00 -0.58 27.02
N ILE A 37 -13.69 -1.10 25.84
CA ILE A 37 -12.96 -0.39 24.78
C ILE A 37 -13.91 -0.20 23.60
N SER A 38 -14.36 1.03 23.39
CA SER A 38 -15.21 1.44 22.27
C SER A 38 -14.43 2.22 21.21
N ASN A 39 -14.97 2.27 19.99
CA ASN A 39 -14.44 3.07 18.88
C ASN A 39 -15.35 4.29 18.64
N THR A 40 -14.80 5.45 18.30
CA THR A 40 -15.62 6.58 17.83
C THR A 40 -16.08 6.38 16.39
N ALA A 41 -17.35 6.70 16.10
CA ALA A 41 -18.01 6.36 14.83
C ALA A 41 -17.29 6.88 13.57
N TRP A 42 -16.61 8.03 13.65
CA TRP A 42 -16.03 8.74 12.51
C TRP A 42 -14.50 8.68 12.38
N ARG A 43 -13.80 8.14 13.38
CA ARG A 43 -12.34 7.94 13.36
C ARG A 43 -11.99 6.77 14.27
N HIS A 44 -11.00 5.97 13.87
CA HIS A 44 -10.51 4.77 14.59
C HIS A 44 -9.87 5.02 15.98
N HIS A 45 -10.20 6.13 16.63
CA HIS A 45 -9.75 6.51 17.96
C HIS A 45 -10.58 5.77 19.03
N TYR A 46 -9.91 5.23 20.03
CA TYR A 46 -10.53 4.38 21.05
C TYR A 46 -10.87 5.17 22.31
N ASN A 47 -11.97 4.81 22.96
CA ASN A 47 -12.28 5.28 24.31
C ASN A 47 -12.15 4.09 25.27
N VAL A 48 -11.36 4.27 26.33
CA VAL A 48 -11.18 3.28 27.40
C VAL A 48 -12.03 3.69 28.58
N LYS A 49 -12.96 2.82 28.98
CA LYS A 49 -13.88 3.04 30.10
C LYS A 49 -13.77 1.92 31.14
N LEU A 50 -14.15 2.21 32.39
CA LEU A 50 -14.47 1.19 33.38
C LEU A 50 -15.82 0.50 33.06
N ALA A 51 -16.16 -0.52 33.85
CA ALA A 51 -17.44 -1.22 33.77
C ALA A 51 -18.66 -0.39 34.25
N ASP A 52 -18.44 0.75 34.89
CA ASP A 52 -19.44 1.78 35.26
C ASP A 52 -19.62 2.85 34.16
N ASP A 53 -19.05 2.61 32.97
CA ASP A 53 -18.99 3.53 31.82
C ASP A 53 -18.18 4.84 32.04
N GLN A 54 -17.48 5.01 33.18
CA GLN A 54 -16.54 6.12 33.40
C GLN A 54 -15.35 6.02 32.43
N GLN A 55 -15.13 7.06 31.61
CA GLN A 55 -14.00 7.09 30.67
C GLN A 55 -12.70 7.53 31.35
N LEU A 56 -11.67 6.68 31.26
CA LEU A 56 -10.31 6.97 31.72
C LEU A 56 -9.46 7.65 30.65
N TYR A 57 -9.50 7.14 29.42
CA TYR A 57 -8.58 7.55 28.36
C TYR A 57 -9.28 7.76 27.02
N ARG A 58 -8.93 8.85 26.36
CA ARG A 58 -9.17 9.10 24.94
C ARG A 58 -7.90 8.76 24.17
N VAL A 59 -7.94 7.68 23.38
CA VAL A 59 -6.79 7.15 22.65
C VAL A 59 -6.87 7.56 21.19
N ARG A 60 -6.18 8.65 20.86
CA ARG A 60 -6.08 9.19 19.51
C ARG A 60 -5.16 8.31 18.67
N VAL A 61 -5.61 7.94 17.46
CA VAL A 61 -4.80 7.23 16.47
C VAL A 61 -4.27 8.22 15.44
N SER A 62 -2.95 8.26 15.23
CA SER A 62 -2.36 8.95 14.09
C SER A 62 -2.12 7.95 12.96
N GLU A 63 -2.69 8.22 11.80
CA GLU A 63 -2.34 7.52 10.57
C GLU A 63 -1.29 8.35 9.79
N PHE A 64 -0.21 7.65 9.42
CA PHE A 64 0.90 8.07 8.54
C PHE A 64 1.44 9.51 8.70
N ARG A 65 2.03 9.85 9.86
CA ARG A 65 2.81 11.10 10.05
C ARG A 65 4.15 10.86 10.77
N PRO A 66 5.32 10.98 10.11
CA PRO A 66 6.63 10.63 10.70
C PRO A 66 6.99 11.32 12.03
N LYS A 67 6.44 12.52 12.24
CA LYS A 67 6.68 13.40 13.41
C LYS A 67 5.66 13.22 14.56
N LYS A 68 4.69 12.28 14.47
CA LYS A 68 3.71 12.01 15.55
C LYS A 68 3.71 10.54 16.00
N PRO A 69 3.36 10.22 17.26
CA PRO A 69 3.10 8.85 17.69
C PRO A 69 1.89 8.25 16.96
N ASP A 70 1.93 6.93 16.73
CA ASP A 70 0.83 6.16 16.12
C ASP A 70 -0.40 6.09 17.03
N LEU A 71 -0.17 6.01 18.35
CA LEU A 71 -1.19 6.16 19.39
C LEU A 71 -0.76 7.26 20.38
N THR A 72 -1.72 8.08 20.81
CA THR A 72 -1.56 9.05 21.90
C THR A 72 -2.70 8.87 22.89
N PHE A 73 -2.38 8.68 24.17
CA PHE A 73 -3.34 8.45 25.25
C PHE A 73 -3.51 9.75 26.04
N HIS A 74 -4.66 10.40 25.86
CA HIS A 74 -5.08 11.54 26.65
C HIS A 74 -5.87 11.04 27.87
N ALA A 75 -5.59 11.56 29.05
CA ALA A 75 -6.38 11.25 30.25
C ALA A 75 -7.69 12.06 30.25
N GLY A 76 -8.82 11.39 30.44
CA GLY A 76 -10.16 11.98 30.43
C GLY A 76 -11.01 11.61 29.21
N MET A 77 -11.94 12.52 28.87
CA MET A 77 -13.02 12.23 27.92
C MET A 77 -12.66 12.53 26.46
N ASP A 78 -11.70 13.44 26.22
CA ASP A 78 -11.46 14.08 24.93
C ASP A 78 -9.96 14.30 24.64
N ASP A 79 -9.69 14.88 23.46
CA ASP A 79 -8.34 15.11 22.95
C ASP A 79 -7.62 16.32 23.61
N SER A 80 -8.27 17.08 24.53
CA SER A 80 -7.63 18.18 25.29
C SER A 80 -6.96 17.74 26.59
N GLY A 81 -7.27 16.55 27.09
CA GLY A 81 -6.66 15.98 28.31
C GLY A 81 -5.15 15.77 28.19
N PRO A 82 -4.40 15.78 29.31
CA PRO A 82 -2.95 15.62 29.30
C PRO A 82 -2.55 14.25 28.76
N ILE A 83 -1.44 14.20 28.04
CA ILE A 83 -0.94 12.96 27.43
C ILE A 83 -0.20 12.15 28.50
N VAL A 84 -0.69 10.94 28.78
CA VAL A 84 -0.13 10.04 29.80
C VAL A 84 0.66 8.87 29.21
N ALA A 85 0.42 8.53 27.94
CA ALA A 85 1.19 7.54 27.21
C ALA A 85 1.17 7.77 25.70
N VAL A 86 2.17 7.23 25.01
CA VAL A 86 2.30 7.23 23.54
C VAL A 86 2.80 5.87 23.05
N ALA A 87 2.42 5.48 21.84
CA ALA A 87 3.02 4.33 21.16
C ALA A 87 3.58 4.74 19.79
N LYS A 88 4.79 4.30 19.48
CA LYS A 88 5.43 4.52 18.17
C LYS A 88 5.81 3.19 17.52
N PHE A 89 5.20 2.90 16.39
CA PHE A 89 5.40 1.67 15.63
C PHE A 89 6.69 1.80 14.84
N GLN A 90 7.75 1.10 15.26
CA GLN A 90 9.00 1.05 14.50
C GLN A 90 8.73 0.53 13.07
N HIS A 91 9.03 1.33 12.04
CA HIS A 91 8.95 0.93 10.65
C HIS A 91 9.87 -0.28 10.38
N PHE A 92 9.42 -1.21 9.53
CA PHE A 92 10.10 -2.48 9.20
C PHE A 92 10.40 -3.43 10.38
N SER A 93 9.96 -3.10 11.60
CA SER A 93 10.19 -3.89 12.82
C SER A 93 8.89 -4.44 13.41
N ARG A 94 9.01 -5.55 14.14
CA ARG A 94 7.88 -6.10 14.90
C ARG A 94 7.62 -5.32 16.18
N SER A 95 8.65 -4.74 16.80
CA SER A 95 8.56 -4.02 18.07
C SER A 95 7.71 -2.75 17.98
N ILE A 96 7.33 -2.22 19.14
CA ILE A 96 6.61 -0.97 19.34
C ILE A 96 7.23 -0.31 20.56
N HIS A 97 7.74 0.92 20.43
CA HIS A 97 8.13 1.68 21.62
C HIS A 97 6.84 2.17 22.31
N ILE A 98 6.72 1.93 23.61
CA ILE A 98 5.72 2.56 24.46
C ILE A 98 6.45 3.60 25.31
N GLY A 99 5.97 4.85 25.29
CA GLY A 99 6.41 5.90 26.20
C GLY A 99 5.30 6.17 27.21
N LEU A 100 5.63 6.18 28.50
CA LEU A 100 4.74 6.60 29.59
C LEU A 100 5.20 7.98 30.10
N GLY A 101 4.27 8.86 30.44
CA GLY A 101 4.54 10.27 30.75
C GLY A 101 4.29 11.22 29.57
N ASP A 102 4.47 12.51 29.80
CA ASP A 102 4.14 13.57 28.83
C ASP A 102 5.26 13.73 27.77
N PRO A 103 4.96 13.63 26.46
CA PRO A 103 5.91 13.92 25.39
C PRO A 103 6.40 15.38 25.33
N GLN A 104 5.78 16.33 26.05
CA GLN A 104 6.31 17.68 26.25
C GLN A 104 7.41 17.75 27.33
N ALA A 105 7.58 16.70 28.15
CA ALA A 105 8.64 16.57 29.15
C ALA A 105 9.52 15.32 28.87
N PRO A 106 10.36 15.30 27.81
CA PRO A 106 11.08 14.09 27.38
C PRO A 106 12.03 13.49 28.41
N SER A 107 12.46 14.26 29.42
CA SER A 107 13.27 13.82 30.55
C SER A 107 12.52 13.00 31.60
N GLU A 108 11.19 13.09 31.63
CA GLU A 108 10.31 12.38 32.57
C GLU A 108 9.65 11.15 31.92
N MET A 109 9.85 10.95 30.62
CA MET A 109 9.27 9.83 29.89
C MET A 109 10.00 8.51 30.15
N VAL A 110 9.25 7.50 30.63
CA VAL A 110 9.72 6.11 30.71
C VAL A 110 9.43 5.40 29.39
N TRP A 111 10.47 4.93 28.71
CA TRP A 111 10.35 4.23 27.43
C TRP A 111 10.64 2.72 27.57
N GLU A 112 9.69 1.89 27.15
CA GLU A 112 9.77 0.42 27.17
C GLU A 112 9.45 -0.17 25.79
N ASP A 113 10.02 -1.35 25.48
CA ASP A 113 10.01 -1.92 24.13
C ASP A 113 9.14 -3.19 24.04
N LEU A 114 8.01 -3.12 23.33
CA LEU A 114 7.09 -4.23 23.11
C LEU A 114 7.56 -5.12 21.95
N ALA A 115 8.59 -5.92 22.22
CA ALA A 115 9.30 -6.75 21.26
C ALA A 115 8.49 -7.94 20.70
N GLY A 116 8.44 -8.06 19.37
CA GLY A 116 7.65 -9.10 18.68
C GLY A 116 8.34 -10.46 18.55
N GLN A 117 8.21 -11.29 19.60
CA GLN A 117 8.85 -12.62 19.76
C GLN A 117 8.41 -13.73 18.77
N SER A 118 7.68 -13.42 17.70
CA SER A 118 7.13 -14.45 16.81
C SER A 118 6.96 -13.99 15.36
N LYS A 119 7.31 -14.87 14.40
CA LYS A 119 7.06 -14.64 12.96
C LYS A 119 5.56 -14.63 12.61
N SER A 120 4.73 -15.31 13.43
CA SER A 120 3.26 -15.36 13.36
C SER A 120 2.54 -14.16 13.98
N HIS A 121 3.27 -13.26 14.65
CA HIS A 121 2.70 -12.16 15.46
C HIS A 121 1.69 -12.65 16.52
N SER A 122 1.96 -13.81 17.14
CA SER A 122 1.14 -14.43 18.19
C SER A 122 1.78 -14.40 19.59
N LYS A 123 3.01 -13.89 19.70
CA LYS A 123 3.74 -13.63 20.95
C LYS A 123 4.44 -12.27 20.87
N TYR A 124 4.29 -11.45 21.91
CA TYR A 124 4.95 -10.15 22.10
C TYR A 124 5.37 -10.00 23.57
N ARG A 125 6.63 -9.64 23.82
CA ARG A 125 7.23 -9.53 25.15
C ARG A 125 7.53 -8.06 25.46
N TRP A 126 7.31 -7.66 26.70
CA TRP A 126 7.70 -6.37 27.25
C TRP A 126 8.18 -6.58 28.69
N GLU A 127 8.86 -5.57 29.24
CA GLU A 127 9.28 -5.56 30.63
C GLU A 127 8.80 -4.25 31.26
N THR A 128 8.65 -4.24 32.59
CA THR A 128 8.50 -3.00 33.38
C THR A 128 8.90 -3.29 34.83
N GLU A 129 9.03 -2.24 35.62
CA GLU A 129 9.15 -2.36 37.08
C GLU A 129 7.78 -2.56 37.72
N VAL A 130 7.63 -3.62 38.50
CA VAL A 130 6.42 -3.89 39.30
C VAL A 130 6.77 -3.79 40.77
N HIS A 131 5.92 -3.06 41.51
CA HIS A 131 6.03 -2.92 42.96
C HIS A 131 5.36 -4.13 43.61
N THR A 132 6.17 -4.99 44.24
CA THR A 132 5.72 -6.20 44.95
C THR A 132 5.87 -6.03 46.46
N SER A 133 5.30 -6.94 47.25
CA SER A 133 5.48 -6.96 48.71
C SER A 133 6.93 -7.19 49.16
N SER A 134 7.81 -7.66 48.27
CA SER A 134 9.27 -7.76 48.48
C SER A 134 10.06 -6.62 47.83
N GLY A 135 9.39 -5.54 47.40
CA GLY A 135 9.99 -4.34 46.81
C GLY A 135 9.78 -4.20 45.29
N PRO A 136 10.33 -3.14 44.68
CA PRO A 136 10.31 -2.95 43.23
C PRO A 136 11.17 -4.03 42.53
N ARG A 137 10.63 -4.63 41.48
CA ARG A 137 11.31 -5.67 40.68
C ARG A 137 10.97 -5.51 39.21
N ARG A 138 11.99 -5.42 38.34
CA ARG A 138 11.77 -5.50 36.89
C ARG A 138 11.35 -6.92 36.52
N GLN A 139 10.21 -7.04 35.83
CA GLN A 139 9.60 -8.32 35.47
C GLN A 139 9.19 -8.32 34.00
N SER A 140 9.23 -9.50 33.38
CA SER A 140 8.94 -9.70 31.97
C SER A 140 7.57 -10.33 31.75
N PHE A 141 6.85 -9.78 30.78
CA PHE A 141 5.46 -10.10 30.50
C PHE A 141 5.25 -10.43 29.03
N LEU A 142 4.42 -11.44 28.76
CA LEU A 142 4.29 -12.06 27.44
C LEU A 142 2.82 -12.09 26.99
N TRP A 143 2.45 -11.17 26.11
CA TRP A 143 1.19 -11.20 25.37
C TRP A 143 1.18 -12.37 24.39
N LYS A 144 0.29 -13.35 24.61
CA LYS A 144 0.05 -14.52 23.74
C LYS A 144 -1.33 -14.39 23.08
N ARG A 145 -1.44 -14.57 21.76
CA ARG A 145 -2.76 -14.64 21.09
C ARG A 145 -3.50 -15.89 21.55
N THR A 146 -4.81 -15.80 21.78
CA THR A 146 -5.67 -16.94 22.17
C THR A 146 -6.82 -17.15 21.19
N HIS A 147 -7.24 -18.41 21.03
CA HIS A 147 -8.48 -18.80 20.33
C HIS A 147 -9.46 -19.53 21.26
N HIS A 148 -9.06 -19.82 22.50
CA HIS A 148 -9.94 -20.33 23.54
C HIS A 148 -10.63 -19.15 24.22
N VAL A 149 -11.94 -19.28 24.40
CA VAL A 149 -12.82 -18.26 24.99
C VAL A 149 -13.85 -18.98 25.87
N GLY A 150 -14.02 -18.49 27.08
CA GLY A 150 -15.11 -18.83 27.99
C GLY A 150 -15.30 -17.65 28.93
N LEU A 151 -16.28 -16.80 28.61
CA LEU A 151 -16.84 -15.72 29.42
C LEU A 151 -18.34 -15.75 29.12
N GLU A 152 -19.19 -15.81 30.14
CA GLU A 152 -20.61 -16.08 29.91
C GLU A 152 -21.39 -14.87 29.33
N GLY A 153 -22.54 -15.16 28.72
CA GLY A 153 -23.52 -14.16 28.28
C GLY A 153 -23.24 -13.40 26.98
N HIS A 154 -22.11 -13.61 26.29
CA HIS A 154 -21.76 -12.84 25.08
C HIS A 154 -21.25 -13.72 23.93
N THR A 155 -21.70 -13.45 22.70
CA THR A 155 -21.44 -14.25 21.49
C THR A 155 -20.09 -13.97 20.81
N TRP A 156 -18.99 -14.03 21.58
CA TRP A 156 -17.64 -13.77 21.05
C TRP A 156 -17.18 -14.84 20.03
N THR A 157 -16.96 -14.44 18.77
CA THR A 157 -16.57 -15.36 17.69
C THR A 157 -15.19 -15.99 17.91
N ARG A 158 -15.12 -17.34 17.95
CA ARG A 158 -13.85 -18.13 18.02
C ARG A 158 -12.87 -17.82 16.87
N LEU A 159 -13.37 -17.25 15.77
CA LEU A 159 -12.61 -16.89 14.57
C LEU A 159 -11.79 -15.58 14.69
N SER A 160 -11.93 -14.80 15.78
CA SER A 160 -11.10 -13.59 15.93
C SER A 160 -9.62 -13.94 16.12
N ASN A 161 -8.76 -13.25 15.36
CA ASN A 161 -7.30 -13.28 15.55
C ASN A 161 -6.76 -12.08 16.36
N ARG A 162 -7.66 -11.33 17.00
CA ARG A 162 -7.37 -10.12 17.80
C ARG A 162 -7.53 -10.33 19.32
N ASN A 163 -7.77 -11.56 19.78
CA ASN A 163 -7.87 -11.90 21.20
C ASN A 163 -6.48 -12.23 21.79
N TYR A 164 -6.18 -11.72 22.98
CA TYR A 164 -4.87 -11.84 23.62
C TYR A 164 -4.97 -12.15 25.12
N LYS A 165 -4.07 -12.99 25.64
CA LYS A 165 -3.84 -13.16 27.08
C LYS A 165 -2.44 -12.68 27.47
N LEU A 166 -2.35 -11.85 28.50
CA LEU A 166 -1.09 -11.42 29.11
C LEU A 166 -0.68 -12.47 30.12
N VAL A 167 0.58 -12.88 30.08
CA VAL A 167 1.11 -13.95 30.95
C VAL A 167 2.42 -13.49 31.57
N ASP A 168 2.59 -13.72 32.87
CA ASP A 168 3.90 -13.64 33.53
C ASP A 168 4.86 -14.65 32.89
N GLU A 169 6.05 -14.21 32.50
CA GLU A 169 7.05 -15.10 31.90
C GLU A 169 7.71 -16.03 32.92
N GLN A 170 7.73 -15.67 34.22
CA GLN A 170 8.33 -16.47 35.28
C GLN A 170 7.36 -17.50 35.88
N SER A 171 6.16 -17.07 36.32
CA SER A 171 5.18 -18.00 36.91
C SER A 171 4.24 -18.68 35.91
N GLY A 172 4.14 -18.17 34.68
CA GLY A 172 3.18 -18.67 33.69
C GLY A 172 1.71 -18.29 33.95
N ASN A 173 1.43 -17.53 35.00
CA ASN A 173 0.09 -17.08 35.38
C ASN A 173 -0.49 -16.05 34.38
N ILE A 174 -1.80 -16.13 34.15
CA ILE A 174 -2.52 -15.17 33.29
C ILE A 174 -2.86 -13.93 34.13
N LEU A 175 -2.38 -12.77 33.68
CA LEU A 175 -2.50 -11.49 34.40
C LEU A 175 -3.61 -10.60 33.84
N ALA A 176 -3.87 -10.71 32.54
CA ALA A 176 -4.95 -10.00 31.85
C ALA A 176 -5.44 -10.76 30.62
N MET A 177 -6.69 -10.52 30.21
CA MET A 177 -7.26 -11.03 28.97
C MET A 177 -7.98 -9.92 28.21
N PHE A 178 -7.71 -9.83 26.90
CA PHE A 178 -8.40 -8.93 25.98
C PHE A 178 -9.16 -9.74 24.91
N MET A 179 -10.44 -9.41 24.79
CA MET A 179 -11.42 -10.05 23.92
C MET A 179 -11.98 -9.02 22.95
N SER A 180 -11.74 -9.17 21.65
CA SER A 180 -12.24 -8.23 20.65
C SER A 180 -13.70 -8.49 20.31
N ASN A 181 -14.51 -7.43 20.22
CA ASN A 181 -15.78 -7.52 19.51
C ASN A 181 -15.51 -7.58 17.98
N VAL A 182 -16.41 -8.23 17.26
CA VAL A 182 -16.41 -8.33 15.79
C VAL A 182 -17.84 -8.20 15.22
N ALA A 183 -18.87 -8.17 16.08
CA ALA A 183 -20.28 -8.04 15.71
C ALA A 183 -20.88 -6.66 16.05
N SER A 184 -20.18 -5.84 16.84
CA SER A 184 -20.56 -4.44 17.13
C SER A 184 -19.66 -3.46 16.36
N CYS A 185 -20.27 -2.44 15.76
CA CYS A 185 -19.55 -1.32 15.15
C CYS A 185 -19.07 -0.28 16.19
N GLN A 186 -19.65 -0.28 17.39
CA GLN A 186 -19.39 0.71 18.44
C GLN A 186 -18.38 0.19 19.48
N GLU A 187 -18.40 -1.11 19.79
CA GLU A 187 -17.48 -1.74 20.74
C GLU A 187 -16.31 -2.40 19.99
N SER A 188 -15.08 -2.16 20.42
CA SER A 188 -13.89 -2.85 19.89
C SER A 188 -13.48 -4.06 20.74
N GLY A 189 -13.79 -4.07 22.03
CA GLY A 189 -13.54 -5.22 22.90
C GLY A 189 -13.63 -4.93 24.39
N MET A 190 -13.34 -5.94 25.18
CA MET A 190 -13.26 -5.89 26.64
C MET A 190 -11.87 -6.34 27.10
N LEU A 191 -11.31 -5.64 28.09
CA LEU A 191 -10.07 -5.99 28.78
C LEU A 191 -10.39 -6.33 30.24
N GLN A 192 -9.85 -7.44 30.73
CA GLN A 192 -9.98 -7.90 32.11
C GLN A 192 -8.59 -8.05 32.73
N LEU A 193 -8.39 -7.58 33.96
CA LEU A 193 -7.16 -7.74 34.74
C LEU A 193 -7.44 -8.60 35.98
N TYR A 194 -6.52 -9.55 36.27
CA TYR A 194 -6.60 -10.51 37.36
C TYR A 194 -5.56 -10.24 38.48
N VAL A 195 -4.84 -9.12 38.39
CA VAL A 195 -3.82 -8.68 39.37
C VAL A 195 -3.94 -7.19 39.60
N ASP A 196 -3.47 -6.73 40.78
CA ASP A 196 -3.27 -5.32 41.04
C ASP A 196 -1.78 -5.00 41.23
N TYR A 197 -1.20 -4.35 40.22
CA TYR A 197 0.16 -3.82 40.25
C TYR A 197 0.18 -2.28 40.10
N GLY A 198 -0.94 -1.62 40.39
CA GLY A 198 -1.08 -0.17 40.35
C GLY A 198 -1.28 0.45 38.96
N GLN A 199 -1.64 1.75 38.96
CA GLN A 199 -2.15 2.45 37.78
C GLN A 199 -1.15 2.56 36.61
N GLN A 200 0.17 2.60 36.87
CA GLN A 200 1.16 2.61 35.80
C GLN A 200 1.23 1.26 35.07
N PHE A 201 1.10 0.14 35.79
CA PHE A 201 0.99 -1.18 35.18
C PHE A 201 -0.29 -1.28 34.35
N ASP A 202 -1.44 -0.86 34.89
CA ASP A 202 -2.71 -0.80 34.15
C ASP A 202 -2.56 0.00 32.85
N LEU A 203 -1.98 1.21 32.91
CA LEU A 203 -1.75 2.06 31.73
C LEU A 203 -0.84 1.37 30.70
N MET A 204 0.21 0.67 31.15
CA MET A 204 1.09 -0.11 30.27
C MET A 204 0.38 -1.32 29.65
N VAL A 205 -0.53 -1.99 30.36
CA VAL A 205 -1.40 -3.05 29.81
C VAL A 205 -2.32 -2.48 28.73
N HIS A 206 -2.95 -1.32 28.96
CA HIS A 206 -3.76 -0.63 27.95
C HIS A 206 -2.94 -0.19 26.73
N ALA A 207 -1.80 0.46 26.95
CA ALA A 207 -0.92 0.95 25.90
C ALA A 207 -0.38 -0.18 25.03
N THR A 208 0.09 -1.28 25.63
CA THR A 208 0.56 -2.45 24.90
C THR A 208 -0.57 -3.17 24.17
N VAL A 209 -1.73 -3.42 24.79
CA VAL A 209 -2.80 -4.19 24.13
C VAL A 209 -3.46 -3.44 22.98
N LEU A 210 -3.71 -2.14 23.11
CA LEU A 210 -4.24 -1.31 22.03
C LEU A 210 -3.21 -1.15 20.91
N SER A 211 -1.92 -1.06 21.23
CA SER A 211 -0.84 -1.10 20.23
C SER A 211 -0.84 -2.42 19.43
N LEU A 212 -1.10 -3.56 20.07
CA LEU A 212 -1.21 -4.85 19.38
C LEU A 212 -2.48 -4.95 18.54
N TYR A 213 -3.62 -4.46 19.05
CA TYR A 213 -4.91 -4.42 18.35
C TYR A 213 -4.84 -3.55 17.09
N GLU A 214 -4.33 -2.33 17.22
CA GLU A 214 -4.17 -1.37 16.12
C GLU A 214 -3.11 -1.85 15.12
N LYS A 215 -1.94 -2.31 15.58
CA LYS A 215 -0.93 -2.91 14.68
C LYS A 215 -1.47 -4.20 14.05
N ALA A 216 -2.53 -4.83 14.56
CA ALA A 216 -3.24 -5.94 13.90
C ALA A 216 -4.31 -5.45 12.90
N ARG A 217 -5.02 -4.34 13.15
CA ARG A 217 -5.92 -3.68 12.19
C ARG A 217 -5.15 -3.27 10.93
N ARG A 218 -4.10 -2.45 11.09
CA ARG A 218 -3.24 -2.01 9.97
C ARG A 218 -2.62 -3.19 9.21
N ARG A 219 -2.17 -4.25 9.92
CA ARG A 219 -1.65 -5.46 9.26
C ARG A 219 -2.73 -6.28 8.53
N ARG A 220 -4.01 -6.19 8.90
CA ARG A 220 -5.10 -6.79 8.11
C ARG A 220 -5.29 -6.01 6.81
N GLN A 221 -5.46 -4.68 6.90
CA GLN A 221 -5.60 -3.79 5.73
C GLN A 221 -4.43 -3.94 4.73
N ASN A 222 -3.19 -4.05 5.24
CA ASN A 222 -2.01 -4.28 4.40
C ASN A 222 -1.88 -5.73 3.89
N SER A 223 -2.51 -6.71 4.55
CA SER A 223 -2.46 -8.13 4.15
C SER A 223 -3.61 -8.54 3.23
N THR A 224 -4.70 -7.77 3.16
CA THR A 224 -5.71 -7.88 2.09
C THR A 224 -5.22 -7.24 0.79
N THR A 225 -4.31 -6.26 0.88
CA THR A 225 -3.61 -5.70 -0.30
C THR A 225 -2.33 -6.46 -0.69
N THR A 226 -1.61 -7.15 0.22
CA THR A 226 -0.43 -7.99 -0.13
C THR A 226 -0.47 -9.38 0.53
N GLY A 227 -1.07 -10.33 -0.18
CA GLY A 227 -1.35 -11.69 0.31
C GLY A 227 -0.19 -12.70 0.30
N GLN A 228 1.02 -12.39 0.79
CA GLN A 228 2.03 -13.44 1.04
C GLN A 228 3.09 -13.13 2.13
N ARG A 229 3.55 -14.17 2.83
CA ARG A 229 4.48 -14.06 3.98
C ARG A 229 5.92 -13.76 3.54
N ARG A 230 6.33 -12.49 3.58
CA ARG A 230 7.72 -12.05 3.29
C ARG A 230 8.76 -12.76 4.17
N VAL A 231 9.49 -13.71 3.58
CA VAL A 231 10.85 -14.10 3.99
C VAL A 231 11.81 -13.08 3.39
N LYS A 232 12.91 -12.72 4.08
CA LYS A 232 13.85 -11.72 3.56
C LYS A 232 14.55 -12.27 2.30
N CYS A 233 14.36 -11.59 1.17
CA CYS A 233 15.02 -11.91 -0.09
C CYS A 233 16.45 -11.35 -0.07
N ASP A 234 17.37 -12.01 -0.79
CA ASP A 234 18.72 -11.52 -1.10
C ASP A 234 18.82 -10.92 -2.52
N GLU A 235 17.69 -10.87 -3.24
CA GLU A 235 17.42 -10.12 -4.47
C GLU A 235 18.30 -10.39 -5.71
N LEU A 236 19.31 -11.25 -5.60
CA LEU A 236 20.03 -11.85 -6.72
C LEU A 236 19.04 -12.43 -7.76
N ARG A 237 19.27 -12.11 -9.03
CA ARG A 237 18.51 -12.59 -10.20
C ARG A 237 19.36 -13.59 -11.01
N PRO A 238 18.78 -14.58 -11.73
CA PRO A 238 17.34 -14.78 -11.96
C PRO A 238 16.57 -15.43 -10.80
N VAL A 239 17.26 -16.03 -9.82
CA VAL A 239 16.66 -16.71 -8.67
C VAL A 239 17.47 -16.36 -7.42
N CYS A 240 16.82 -15.81 -6.39
CA CYS A 240 17.52 -15.46 -5.15
C CYS A 240 18.00 -16.72 -4.41
N SER A 241 19.05 -16.61 -3.58
CA SER A 241 19.64 -17.74 -2.86
C SER A 241 18.62 -18.50 -2.01
N ASN A 242 17.64 -17.78 -1.43
CA ASN A 242 16.59 -18.40 -0.63
C ASN A 242 15.55 -19.18 -1.45
N CYS A 243 15.29 -18.80 -2.71
CA CYS A 243 14.41 -19.57 -3.60
C CYS A 243 15.16 -20.70 -4.31
N SER A 244 16.43 -20.48 -4.66
CA SER A 244 17.34 -21.50 -5.20
C SER A 244 17.49 -22.68 -4.25
N LYS A 245 17.84 -22.42 -2.97
CA LYS A 245 17.93 -23.43 -1.90
C LYS A 245 16.61 -24.13 -1.56
N ARG A 246 15.49 -23.68 -2.11
CA ARG A 246 14.15 -24.25 -1.91
C ARG A 246 13.58 -24.90 -3.18
N MET A 247 14.30 -24.86 -4.30
CA MET A 247 13.82 -25.26 -5.62
C MET A 247 12.45 -24.65 -5.98
N SER A 248 12.21 -23.42 -5.52
CA SER A 248 10.90 -22.75 -5.59
C SER A 248 10.90 -21.58 -6.56
N SER A 249 9.83 -21.41 -7.34
CA SER A 249 9.65 -20.26 -8.24
C SER A 249 9.82 -18.93 -7.51
N CYS A 250 10.79 -18.12 -7.93
CA CYS A 250 11.09 -16.82 -7.34
C CYS A 250 10.24 -15.73 -7.99
N ARG A 251 9.33 -15.12 -7.22
CA ARG A 251 8.50 -14.00 -7.67
C ARG A 251 8.87 -12.74 -6.89
N TYR A 252 8.96 -11.63 -7.60
CA TYR A 252 9.28 -10.31 -7.05
C TYR A 252 8.05 -9.41 -7.19
N ASP A 253 7.76 -8.63 -6.14
CA ASP A 253 6.55 -7.81 -5.99
C ASP A 253 6.96 -6.33 -5.92
N SER A 254 6.41 -5.50 -6.81
CA SER A 254 6.96 -4.17 -7.15
C SER A 254 6.03 -2.98 -6.84
N ALA A 255 4.73 -3.23 -6.62
CA ALA A 255 3.71 -2.18 -6.57
C ALA A 255 3.89 -1.15 -5.44
N THR A 256 4.80 -1.41 -4.49
CA THR A 256 5.18 -0.46 -3.42
C THR A 256 6.10 0.67 -3.91
N SER A 257 6.78 0.52 -5.06
CA SER A 257 7.82 1.47 -5.49
C SER A 257 7.28 2.81 -5.99
N LEU A 258 6.07 2.82 -6.54
CA LEU A 258 5.44 3.93 -7.27
C LEU A 258 5.04 5.17 -6.46
N LEU A 259 5.20 5.18 -5.13
CA LEU A 259 4.72 6.29 -4.29
C LEU A 259 5.55 7.58 -4.47
N TRP A 260 4.90 8.62 -5.01
CA TRP A 260 5.49 9.92 -5.40
C TRP A 260 5.87 10.87 -4.24
N THR A 261 5.80 10.42 -2.98
CA THR A 261 6.01 11.31 -1.83
C THR A 261 7.50 11.52 -1.54
N ASN A 262 7.92 12.79 -1.49
CA ASN A 262 9.23 13.20 -0.99
C ASN A 262 9.40 12.78 0.48
N ASP A 263 10.26 11.81 0.74
CA ASP A 263 10.75 11.46 2.07
C ASP A 263 12.20 11.98 2.17
N GLU A 264 12.44 13.00 3.00
CA GLU A 264 13.69 13.78 3.02
C GLU A 264 14.90 12.96 3.54
N SER A 265 15.53 12.18 2.66
CA SER A 265 16.69 11.36 2.99
C SER A 265 17.96 12.20 3.18
N ARG A 266 18.17 12.73 4.39
CA ARG A 266 19.48 13.28 4.80
C ARG A 266 20.60 12.23 4.59
N PRO A 267 21.71 12.57 3.91
CA PRO A 267 22.84 11.65 3.77
C PRO A 267 23.44 11.24 5.12
N ARG A 268 23.86 9.97 5.24
CA ARG A 268 24.71 9.48 6.34
C ARG A 268 26.11 9.11 5.80
N PRO A 269 27.18 9.26 6.60
CA PRO A 269 28.55 9.07 6.11
C PRO A 269 28.86 7.62 5.72
N ARG A 270 29.74 7.44 4.73
CA ARG A 270 30.33 6.13 4.39
C ARG A 270 31.35 5.72 5.46
N PRO A 271 31.36 4.46 5.94
CA PRO A 271 32.47 3.93 6.71
C PRO A 271 33.59 3.45 5.78
N ASN A 272 34.82 3.92 5.99
CA ASN A 272 36.02 3.33 5.39
C ASN A 272 36.23 1.89 5.91
N LYS A 273 36.81 1.02 5.08
CA LYS A 273 37.66 -0.08 5.56
C LYS A 273 38.70 -0.48 4.52
N SER A 274 39.87 -0.89 5.03
CA SER A 274 41.07 -1.28 4.29
C SER A 274 40.98 -2.70 3.72
N GLY A 275 41.82 -2.99 2.72
CA GLY A 275 41.89 -4.30 2.06
C GLY A 275 42.85 -5.30 2.73
N SER A 276 42.98 -6.46 2.07
CA SER A 276 44.00 -7.49 2.26
C SER A 276 44.10 -8.31 0.97
N GLU A 277 45.24 -8.94 0.67
CA GLU A 277 45.54 -9.48 -0.67
C GLU A 277 45.56 -11.02 -0.76
N GLY A 278 45.11 -11.55 -1.90
CA GLY A 278 45.56 -12.82 -2.51
C GLY A 278 45.11 -14.15 -1.87
N PRO A 279 45.51 -15.29 -2.46
CA PRO A 279 46.18 -15.47 -3.77
C PRO A 279 45.25 -16.05 -4.86
N ARG A 280 45.80 -16.37 -6.05
CA ARG A 280 45.10 -16.94 -7.22
C ARG A 280 45.46 -18.42 -7.43
N GLU A 281 44.56 -19.18 -8.08
CA GLU A 281 44.88 -20.38 -8.86
C GLU A 281 44.18 -20.31 -10.24
N SER A 282 44.49 -21.25 -11.15
CA SER A 282 44.45 -21.04 -12.61
C SER A 282 43.59 -22.04 -13.40
N GLU A 283 43.39 -21.74 -14.69
CA GLU A 283 43.04 -22.66 -15.80
C GLU A 283 41.59 -23.20 -15.92
N SER A 284 41.06 -23.52 -17.11
CA SER A 284 41.53 -23.26 -18.50
C SER A 284 40.39 -23.20 -19.55
N THR A 285 40.65 -22.44 -20.62
CA THR A 285 40.28 -22.62 -22.05
C THR A 285 38.97 -23.33 -22.47
N PHE A 286 38.10 -22.65 -23.26
CA PHE A 286 37.87 -23.01 -24.69
C PHE A 286 36.96 -22.03 -25.48
N SER A 287 37.32 -21.86 -26.76
CA SER A 287 36.57 -21.28 -27.92
C SER A 287 35.09 -21.73 -28.04
N THR A 288 34.17 -21.11 -28.79
CA THR A 288 34.20 -20.13 -29.92
C THR A 288 32.82 -19.40 -29.96
N THR A 289 32.48 -18.32 -30.70
CA THR A 289 33.10 -17.46 -31.74
C THR A 289 32.47 -16.05 -31.67
N ALA A 290 33.23 -14.97 -31.90
CA ALA A 290 32.68 -13.64 -32.26
C ALA A 290 33.78 -12.76 -32.89
N ASN A 291 33.82 -12.62 -34.23
CA ASN A 291 34.95 -11.95 -34.89
C ASN A 291 34.60 -11.21 -36.20
N SER A 292 33.59 -10.35 -36.16
CA SER A 292 33.13 -9.55 -37.30
C SER A 292 32.58 -8.19 -36.88
N LEU A 293 33.46 -7.32 -36.36
CA LEU A 293 33.29 -5.85 -36.28
C LEU A 293 34.53 -5.08 -35.76
N ARG A 294 35.67 -5.73 -35.50
CA ARG A 294 36.86 -5.12 -34.86
C ARG A 294 37.69 -4.17 -35.75
N ILE A 295 37.17 -3.76 -36.91
CA ILE A 295 37.86 -2.91 -37.91
C ILE A 295 37.29 -1.49 -37.83
N LEU A 296 37.67 -0.75 -36.78
CA LEU A 296 37.53 0.74 -36.69
C LEU A 296 38.18 1.36 -35.43
N GLY A 297 38.70 0.55 -34.49
CA GLY A 297 39.15 1.01 -33.16
C GLY A 297 40.65 0.90 -32.86
N GLN A 298 41.53 0.87 -33.88
CA GLN A 298 43.00 0.83 -33.67
C GLN A 298 43.67 2.10 -34.19
N LEU A 299 43.69 3.16 -33.37
CA LEU A 299 44.70 4.23 -33.37
C LEU A 299 44.51 5.13 -32.13
N ASN A 300 44.97 4.66 -30.97
CA ASN A 300 45.53 5.42 -29.84
C ASN A 300 45.84 4.42 -28.70
N GLY A 301 46.82 4.75 -27.85
CA GLY A 301 47.42 3.81 -26.89
C GLY A 301 46.93 3.95 -25.45
N ASP A 302 47.41 3.00 -24.64
CA ASP A 302 47.69 3.08 -23.20
C ASP A 302 46.62 3.70 -22.28
N ASP A 303 45.66 2.86 -21.83
CA ASP A 303 45.31 2.79 -20.40
C ASP A 303 44.53 1.50 -20.03
N GLU A 304 44.20 1.35 -18.74
CA GLU A 304 43.58 0.21 -18.02
C GLU A 304 42.59 -0.74 -18.76
N PRO A 305 42.45 -2.01 -18.29
CA PRO A 305 41.47 -2.98 -18.80
C PRO A 305 40.02 -2.64 -18.43
N GLN A 306 39.47 -1.59 -19.06
CA GLN A 306 38.05 -1.24 -18.98
C GLN A 306 37.18 -2.44 -19.38
N SER A 307 36.14 -2.72 -18.60
CA SER A 307 35.19 -3.79 -18.91
C SER A 307 34.40 -3.42 -20.18
N VAL A 308 34.68 -4.13 -21.28
CA VAL A 308 34.07 -3.85 -22.59
C VAL A 308 32.54 -3.82 -22.46
N ALA A 309 31.97 -2.61 -22.63
CA ALA A 309 30.56 -2.36 -22.42
C ALA A 309 29.72 -3.20 -23.38
N ARG A 310 29.08 -4.24 -22.85
CA ARG A 310 28.21 -5.13 -23.63
C ARG A 310 26.91 -4.41 -23.95
N LEU A 311 26.67 -4.17 -25.23
CA LEU A 311 25.45 -3.57 -25.75
C LEU A 311 24.21 -4.36 -25.27
N ASN A 312 23.31 -3.72 -24.51
CA ASN A 312 22.11 -4.39 -24.02
C ASN A 312 21.05 -4.45 -25.12
N LEU A 313 21.00 -5.59 -25.82
CA LEU A 313 20.03 -5.86 -26.88
C LEU A 313 18.56 -5.81 -26.41
N SER A 314 18.31 -6.02 -25.11
CA SER A 314 16.96 -5.93 -24.53
C SER A 314 16.46 -4.48 -24.56
N ASP A 315 17.28 -3.56 -24.07
CA ASP A 315 16.95 -2.12 -24.02
C ASP A 315 16.80 -1.55 -25.43
N LEU A 316 17.57 -2.07 -26.40
CA LEU A 316 17.42 -1.72 -27.81
C LEU A 316 16.12 -2.26 -28.43
N GLU A 317 15.64 -3.47 -28.08
CA GLU A 317 14.29 -3.92 -28.48
C GLU A 317 13.23 -2.98 -27.91
N LEU A 318 13.33 -2.62 -26.63
CA LEU A 318 12.38 -1.74 -25.97
C LEU A 318 12.38 -0.32 -26.56
N MET A 319 13.54 0.25 -26.85
CA MET A 319 13.67 1.58 -27.46
C MET A 319 13.18 1.60 -28.91
N MET A 320 13.48 0.54 -29.69
CA MET A 320 12.89 0.36 -31.02
C MET A 320 11.36 0.26 -30.96
N TYR A 321 10.82 -0.47 -29.96
CA TYR A 321 9.38 -0.61 -29.78
C TYR A 321 8.70 0.68 -29.30
N TRP A 322 9.41 1.52 -28.53
CA TRP A 322 8.96 2.88 -28.23
C TRP A 322 8.72 3.68 -29.51
N CYS A 323 9.75 3.80 -30.36
CA CYS A 323 9.70 4.61 -31.58
C CYS A 323 8.71 4.09 -32.63
N ASN A 324 8.43 2.79 -32.65
CA ASN A 324 7.50 2.18 -33.61
C ASN A 324 6.05 2.14 -33.11
N SER A 325 5.83 2.03 -31.79
CA SER A 325 4.51 1.69 -31.24
C SER A 325 4.16 2.37 -29.91
N THR A 326 5.02 2.32 -28.88
CA THR A 326 4.62 2.79 -27.53
C THR A 326 4.31 4.29 -27.46
N TYR A 327 5.02 5.13 -28.23
CA TYR A 327 4.80 6.58 -28.22
C TYR A 327 3.33 6.99 -28.51
N LYS A 328 2.60 6.17 -29.28
CA LYS A 328 1.20 6.40 -29.66
C LYS A 328 0.23 6.35 -28.47
N ALA A 329 0.63 5.76 -27.35
CA ALA A 329 -0.15 5.75 -26.12
C ALA A 329 -0.24 7.14 -25.43
N LEU A 330 0.67 8.06 -25.78
CA LEU A 330 0.80 9.41 -25.21
C LEU A 330 0.51 10.53 -26.22
N SER A 331 0.54 10.19 -27.51
CA SER A 331 0.26 11.12 -28.60
C SER A 331 -1.24 11.31 -28.87
N ARG A 332 -1.58 12.31 -29.69
CA ARG A 332 -2.94 12.61 -30.14
C ARG A 332 -3.07 12.72 -31.66
N HIS A 333 -2.05 13.27 -32.32
CA HIS A 333 -2.10 13.70 -33.71
C HIS A 333 -0.68 13.93 -34.24
N ALA A 334 -0.48 14.01 -35.56
CA ALA A 334 0.84 14.12 -36.21
C ALA A 334 1.81 15.15 -35.59
N LYS A 335 1.32 16.34 -35.17
CA LYS A 335 2.17 17.34 -34.48
C LYS A 335 2.70 16.90 -33.10
N THR A 336 1.98 16.04 -32.37
CA THR A 336 2.43 15.46 -31.09
C THR A 336 3.16 14.14 -31.27
N ASP A 337 2.94 13.42 -32.38
CA ASP A 337 3.71 12.22 -32.73
C ASP A 337 5.21 12.52 -32.76
N ALA A 338 5.62 13.56 -33.49
CA ALA A 338 7.02 13.96 -33.60
C ALA A 338 7.68 14.28 -32.23
N ILE A 339 6.90 14.74 -31.25
CA ILE A 339 7.40 15.05 -29.90
C ILE A 339 7.63 13.74 -29.13
N TRP A 340 6.62 12.88 -29.03
CA TRP A 340 6.74 11.61 -28.29
C TRP A 340 7.64 10.58 -28.98
N GLN A 341 7.69 10.57 -30.30
CA GLN A 341 8.45 9.60 -31.10
C GLN A 341 9.95 9.94 -31.19
N ALA A 342 10.31 11.23 -31.24
CA ALA A 342 11.70 11.66 -31.44
C ALA A 342 12.23 12.58 -30.32
N ARG A 343 11.52 13.68 -30.00
CA ARG A 343 12.03 14.67 -29.01
C ARG A 343 12.11 14.12 -27.58
N VAL A 344 11.17 13.28 -27.17
CA VAL A 344 11.18 12.64 -25.84
C VAL A 344 12.32 11.62 -25.70
N PRO A 345 12.61 10.76 -26.70
CA PRO A 345 13.85 9.98 -26.73
C PRO A 345 15.15 10.80 -26.75
N GLU A 346 15.22 11.91 -27.50
CA GLU A 346 16.39 12.81 -27.49
C GLU A 346 16.63 13.40 -26.09
N GLU A 347 15.58 13.92 -25.46
CA GLU A 347 15.57 14.43 -24.08
C GLU A 347 16.00 13.35 -23.06
N ALA A 348 15.62 12.09 -23.30
CA ALA A 348 15.95 10.95 -22.44
C ALA A 348 17.43 10.57 -22.45
N LEU A 349 18.21 10.93 -23.49
CA LEU A 349 19.66 10.69 -23.53
C LEU A 349 20.41 11.48 -22.44
N SER A 350 19.90 12.66 -22.08
CA SER A 350 20.45 13.50 -21.00
C SER A 350 19.89 13.14 -19.62
N HIS A 351 18.75 12.45 -19.57
CA HIS A 351 17.94 12.30 -18.36
C HIS A 351 17.63 10.81 -18.09
N PRO A 352 18.49 10.09 -17.33
CA PRO A 352 18.36 8.64 -17.13
C PRO A 352 17.00 8.18 -16.59
N PHE A 353 16.38 8.95 -15.69
CA PHE A 353 15.06 8.62 -15.16
C PHE A 353 13.99 8.52 -16.27
N LEU A 354 14.03 9.43 -17.25
CA LEU A 354 13.12 9.42 -18.38
C LEU A 354 13.40 8.20 -19.27
N MET A 355 14.67 7.92 -19.59
CA MET A 355 15.06 6.75 -20.40
C MET A 355 14.56 5.44 -19.78
N HIS A 356 14.83 5.23 -18.49
CA HIS A 356 14.30 4.07 -17.76
C HIS A 356 12.75 4.03 -17.81
N GLY A 357 12.05 5.17 -17.74
CA GLY A 357 10.61 5.26 -17.96
C GLY A 357 10.15 4.81 -19.35
N LEU A 358 10.81 5.25 -20.43
CA LEU A 358 10.45 4.87 -21.82
C LEU A 358 10.58 3.36 -22.05
N LEU A 359 11.65 2.78 -21.50
CA LEU A 359 11.94 1.34 -21.55
C LEU A 359 10.93 0.56 -20.71
N ALA A 360 10.61 1.03 -19.49
CA ALA A 360 9.64 0.41 -18.61
C ALA A 360 8.24 0.33 -19.25
N LEU A 361 7.75 1.44 -19.81
CA LEU A 361 6.44 1.48 -20.47
C LEU A 361 6.41 0.60 -21.73
N SER A 362 7.48 0.58 -22.51
CA SER A 362 7.56 -0.28 -23.70
C SER A 362 7.60 -1.77 -23.35
N ALA A 363 8.18 -2.13 -22.19
CA ALA A 363 8.16 -3.49 -21.69
C ALA A 363 6.75 -3.92 -21.22
N ILE A 364 5.98 -3.06 -20.53
CA ILE A 364 4.57 -3.35 -20.21
C ILE A 364 3.72 -3.46 -21.49
N HIS A 365 3.96 -2.58 -22.47
CA HIS A 365 3.27 -2.62 -23.75
C HIS A 365 3.49 -3.97 -24.46
N LEU A 366 4.76 -4.44 -24.57
CA LEU A 366 5.08 -5.77 -25.10
C LEU A 366 4.47 -6.93 -24.29
N ALA A 367 4.44 -6.81 -22.95
CA ALA A 367 3.86 -7.83 -22.09
C ALA A 367 2.33 -8.02 -22.30
N ARG A 368 1.66 -6.99 -22.81
CA ARG A 368 0.22 -6.98 -23.09
C ARG A 368 -0.11 -7.29 -24.56
N THR A 369 0.77 -6.96 -25.52
CA THR A 369 0.50 -7.12 -26.96
C THR A 369 1.20 -8.31 -27.65
N ARG A 370 2.12 -9.02 -26.97
CA ARG A 370 2.81 -10.21 -27.51
C ARG A 370 2.56 -11.49 -26.69
N ASP A 371 3.04 -12.62 -27.23
CA ASP A 371 2.93 -13.98 -26.70
C ASP A 371 3.07 -14.08 -25.17
N GLU A 372 2.11 -14.79 -24.56
CA GLU A 372 2.01 -14.94 -23.10
C GLU A 372 3.28 -15.53 -22.46
N VAL A 373 3.99 -16.37 -23.21
CA VAL A 373 5.26 -17.01 -22.80
C VAL A 373 6.32 -15.98 -22.38
N LYS A 374 6.36 -14.80 -23.02
CA LYS A 374 7.31 -13.72 -22.70
C LYS A 374 6.75 -12.68 -21.73
N ARG A 375 5.44 -12.66 -21.46
CA ARG A 375 4.76 -11.66 -20.60
C ARG A 375 5.46 -11.48 -19.25
N ALA A 376 5.75 -12.59 -18.55
CA ALA A 376 6.40 -12.54 -17.24
C ALA A 376 7.85 -11.99 -17.28
N ALA A 377 8.58 -12.21 -18.38
CA ALA A 377 9.92 -11.67 -18.57
C ALA A 377 9.87 -10.15 -18.83
N TYR A 378 9.00 -9.71 -19.74
CA TYR A 378 8.82 -8.28 -20.02
C TYR A 378 8.31 -7.50 -18.80
N VAL A 379 7.39 -8.04 -17.99
CA VAL A 379 7.00 -7.43 -16.69
C VAL A 379 8.18 -7.33 -15.72
N SER A 380 9.02 -8.36 -15.63
CA SER A 380 10.21 -8.36 -14.75
C SER A 380 11.28 -7.34 -15.17
N ILE A 381 11.36 -7.05 -16.47
CA ILE A 381 12.21 -5.99 -17.05
C ILE A 381 11.58 -4.61 -16.80
N ALA A 382 10.28 -4.44 -17.07
CA ALA A 382 9.55 -3.20 -16.84
C ALA A 382 9.75 -2.68 -15.41
N VAL A 383 9.51 -3.56 -14.43
CA VAL A 383 9.74 -3.33 -13.01
C VAL A 383 11.21 -2.97 -12.69
N ALA A 384 12.19 -3.54 -13.41
CA ALA A 384 13.59 -3.22 -13.17
C ALA A 384 13.93 -1.78 -13.58
N HIS A 385 13.52 -1.36 -14.79
CA HIS A 385 13.72 0.02 -15.22
C HIS A 385 12.86 1.00 -14.40
N GLU A 386 11.60 0.68 -14.10
CA GLU A 386 10.73 1.50 -13.25
C GLU A 386 11.39 1.84 -11.89
N ASN A 387 11.95 0.84 -11.21
CA ASN A 387 12.63 1.05 -9.93
C ASN A 387 13.84 1.99 -10.06
N GLN A 388 14.59 1.89 -11.16
CA GLN A 388 15.73 2.78 -11.45
C GLN A 388 15.26 4.20 -11.81
N ALA A 389 14.19 4.30 -12.61
CA ALA A 389 13.57 5.57 -12.97
C ALA A 389 13.10 6.35 -11.74
N LEU A 390 12.33 5.69 -10.86
CA LEU A 390 11.80 6.27 -9.63
C LEU A 390 12.89 6.59 -8.59
N ALA A 391 14.06 5.93 -8.65
CA ALA A 391 15.20 6.30 -7.82
C ALA A 391 15.82 7.62 -8.29
N PHE A 392 16.26 7.70 -9.54
CA PHE A 392 16.85 8.92 -10.12
C PHE A 392 15.87 10.10 -10.17
N PHE A 393 14.58 9.83 -10.38
CA PHE A 393 13.54 10.87 -10.41
C PHE A 393 13.33 11.52 -9.04
N ARG A 394 13.35 10.74 -7.95
CA ARG A 394 13.22 11.27 -6.57
C ARG A 394 14.35 12.23 -6.20
N GLU A 395 15.55 12.05 -6.77
CA GLU A 395 16.68 12.95 -6.55
C GLU A 395 16.49 14.33 -7.21
N GLN A 396 15.57 14.46 -8.19
CA GLN A 396 15.26 15.73 -8.87
C GLN A 396 13.92 16.37 -8.45
N LEU A 397 13.10 15.68 -7.66
CA LEU A 397 11.77 16.17 -7.22
C LEU A 397 11.79 17.45 -6.36
N SER A 398 12.95 17.90 -5.89
CA SER A 398 13.12 19.14 -5.12
C SER A 398 13.66 20.32 -5.94
N ASP A 399 13.99 20.12 -7.22
CA ASP A 399 14.56 21.13 -8.11
C ASP A 399 13.99 20.96 -9.53
N ILE A 400 12.71 21.30 -9.69
CA ILE A 400 12.06 21.37 -11.01
C ILE A 400 12.34 22.76 -11.58
N ASN A 401 13.16 22.80 -12.64
CA ASN A 401 13.66 24.02 -13.25
C ASN A 401 13.65 23.93 -14.78
N ALA A 402 14.09 24.99 -15.46
CA ALA A 402 13.99 25.07 -16.92
C ALA A 402 14.84 24.05 -17.69
N ALA A 403 15.83 23.42 -17.07
CA ALA A 403 16.67 22.40 -17.71
C ALA A 403 16.05 20.99 -17.67
N ASN A 404 15.31 20.62 -16.60
CA ASN A 404 14.71 19.30 -16.46
C ASN A 404 13.18 19.26 -16.66
N ALA A 405 12.48 20.41 -16.67
CA ALA A 405 11.01 20.49 -16.77
C ALA A 405 10.41 19.61 -17.88
N LYS A 406 11.02 19.60 -19.08
CA LYS A 406 10.60 18.74 -20.21
C LYS A 406 10.64 17.25 -19.83
N ALA A 407 11.76 16.77 -19.31
CA ALA A 407 11.91 15.39 -18.89
C ALA A 407 11.01 15.03 -17.69
N MET A 408 10.86 15.92 -16.71
CA MET A 408 9.96 15.74 -15.57
C MET A 408 8.50 15.56 -16.04
N PHE A 409 8.03 16.40 -16.97
CA PHE A 409 6.71 16.28 -17.61
C PHE A 409 6.56 14.98 -18.42
N ALA A 410 7.56 14.63 -19.24
CA ALA A 410 7.51 13.45 -20.09
C ALA A 410 7.47 12.17 -19.23
N PHE A 411 8.30 12.08 -18.20
CA PHE A 411 8.32 10.96 -17.27
C PHE A 411 7.01 10.87 -16.48
N ALA A 412 6.51 11.99 -15.96
CA ALA A 412 5.24 12.01 -15.24
C ALA A 412 4.06 11.55 -16.11
N SER A 413 4.04 11.91 -17.39
CA SER A 413 3.06 11.42 -18.37
C SER A 413 3.21 9.92 -18.64
N VAL A 414 4.46 9.44 -18.82
CA VAL A 414 4.79 8.03 -19.05
C VAL A 414 4.33 7.14 -17.89
N VAL A 415 4.52 7.57 -16.64
CA VAL A 415 4.11 6.78 -15.46
C VAL A 415 2.59 6.67 -15.34
N VAL A 416 1.80 7.67 -15.78
CA VAL A 416 0.33 7.56 -15.82
C VAL A 416 -0.10 6.39 -16.72
N VAL A 417 0.44 6.29 -17.93
CA VAL A 417 0.13 5.19 -18.85
C VAL A 417 0.67 3.85 -18.32
N TYR A 418 1.83 3.89 -17.66
CA TYR A 418 2.42 2.71 -17.01
C TYR A 418 1.52 2.14 -15.92
N THR A 419 0.98 2.96 -15.02
CA THR A 419 0.17 2.46 -13.89
C THR A 419 -1.13 1.82 -14.37
N PHE A 420 -1.82 2.40 -15.35
CA PHE A 420 -2.99 1.75 -15.99
C PHE A 420 -2.62 0.40 -16.62
N GLY A 421 -1.52 0.33 -17.37
CA GLY A 421 -1.09 -0.91 -18.03
C GLY A 421 -0.61 -2.00 -17.06
N PHE A 422 0.15 -1.62 -16.03
CA PHE A 422 0.76 -2.55 -15.06
C PHE A 422 -0.24 -3.06 -14.02
N LEU A 423 -1.14 -2.22 -13.51
CA LEU A 423 -2.11 -2.60 -12.47
C LEU A 423 -3.36 -3.31 -13.03
N HIS A 424 -3.40 -3.58 -14.33
CA HIS A 424 -4.55 -4.18 -15.01
C HIS A 424 -4.89 -5.58 -14.44
N PRO A 425 -6.17 -5.89 -14.12
CA PRO A 425 -6.55 -7.13 -13.44
C PRO A 425 -6.09 -8.43 -14.12
N SER A 426 -5.91 -8.44 -15.44
CA SER A 426 -5.39 -9.61 -16.19
C SER A 426 -3.96 -10.05 -15.82
N HIS A 427 -3.22 -9.25 -15.04
CA HIS A 427 -1.93 -9.67 -14.45
C HIS A 427 -2.09 -10.50 -13.16
N ALA A 428 -3.29 -10.61 -12.59
CA ALA A 428 -3.60 -11.37 -11.38
C ALA A 428 -4.50 -12.60 -11.69
N PRO A 429 -3.91 -13.77 -12.05
CA PRO A 429 -4.71 -14.96 -12.37
C PRO A 429 -5.39 -15.55 -11.13
N GLY A 430 -6.72 -15.68 -11.18
CA GLY A 430 -7.51 -16.45 -10.22
C GLY A 430 -8.27 -15.64 -9.15
N THR A 431 -8.54 -14.35 -9.36
CA THR A 431 -9.37 -13.54 -8.45
C THR A 431 -10.53 -12.88 -9.17
N ASP A 432 -11.70 -13.54 -9.16
CA ASP A 432 -13.01 -12.91 -9.43
C ASP A 432 -13.50 -12.08 -8.22
N ASP A 433 -12.57 -11.39 -7.54
CA ASP A 433 -12.85 -10.50 -6.41
C ASP A 433 -13.15 -9.08 -6.92
N PRO A 434 -14.37 -8.56 -6.71
CA PRO A 434 -14.72 -7.19 -7.09
C PRO A 434 -13.76 -6.16 -6.47
N TRP A 435 -13.35 -6.37 -5.22
CA TRP A 435 -12.47 -5.44 -4.52
C TRP A 435 -11.05 -5.44 -5.10
N ALA A 436 -10.58 -6.53 -5.71
CA ALA A 436 -9.29 -6.53 -6.41
C ALA A 436 -9.33 -5.58 -7.64
N CYS A 437 -10.42 -5.62 -8.42
CA CYS A 437 -10.60 -4.73 -9.57
C CYS A 437 -10.76 -3.26 -9.13
N ILE A 438 -11.58 -2.99 -8.11
CA ILE A 438 -11.77 -1.63 -7.57
C ILE A 438 -10.45 -1.09 -7.01
N ASN A 439 -9.78 -1.82 -6.11
CA ASN A 439 -8.54 -1.34 -5.50
C ASN A 439 -7.43 -1.13 -6.54
N GLY A 440 -7.43 -1.86 -7.66
CA GLY A 440 -6.56 -1.60 -8.81
C GLY A 440 -6.73 -0.20 -9.39
N ILE A 441 -7.95 0.21 -9.75
CA ILE A 441 -8.18 1.57 -10.30
C ILE A 441 -7.99 2.66 -9.24
N LEU A 442 -8.31 2.38 -7.96
CA LEU A 442 -8.03 3.30 -6.87
C LEU A 442 -6.52 3.50 -6.65
N GLN A 443 -5.72 2.44 -6.85
CA GLN A 443 -4.28 2.55 -6.84
C GLN A 443 -3.77 3.36 -8.05
N VAL A 444 -4.35 3.22 -9.24
CA VAL A 444 -4.05 4.12 -10.38
C VAL A 444 -4.28 5.59 -9.96
N PHE A 445 -5.47 5.96 -9.47
CA PHE A 445 -5.77 7.34 -9.03
C PHE A 445 -4.82 7.84 -7.93
N THR A 446 -4.50 6.98 -6.96
CA THR A 446 -3.57 7.30 -5.86
C THR A 446 -2.18 7.63 -6.38
N LEU A 447 -1.75 6.97 -7.46
CA LEU A 447 -0.44 7.16 -8.08
C LEU A 447 -0.44 8.29 -9.12
N THR A 448 -1.53 8.53 -9.86
CA THR A 448 -1.60 9.66 -10.79
C THR A 448 -1.67 11.02 -10.08
N ARG A 449 -2.15 11.08 -8.83
CA ARG A 449 -2.26 12.33 -8.06
C ARG A 449 -0.95 13.11 -7.92
N GLY A 450 0.19 12.41 -7.81
CA GLY A 450 1.51 13.06 -7.70
C GLY A 450 1.91 13.86 -8.95
N VAL A 451 1.41 13.45 -10.12
CA VAL A 451 1.71 14.06 -11.41
C VAL A 451 1.16 15.49 -11.51
N GLN A 452 0.05 15.81 -10.85
CA GLN A 452 -0.59 17.12 -10.94
C GLN A 452 0.33 18.28 -10.48
N GLN A 453 1.17 18.05 -9.46
CA GLN A 453 2.13 19.05 -8.98
C GLN A 453 3.23 19.29 -10.03
N ILE A 454 3.86 18.23 -10.52
CA ILE A 454 4.93 18.28 -11.53
C ILE A 454 4.43 18.94 -12.81
N LEU A 455 3.20 18.62 -13.24
CA LEU A 455 2.57 19.29 -14.38
C LEU A 455 2.38 20.79 -14.13
N ASN A 456 1.91 21.20 -12.95
CA ASN A 456 1.70 22.63 -12.64
C ASN A 456 3.02 23.41 -12.66
N GLU A 457 4.07 22.86 -12.05
CA GLU A 457 5.39 23.50 -11.99
C GLU A 457 6.06 23.57 -13.37
N ALA A 458 5.99 22.51 -14.17
CA ALA A 458 6.64 22.44 -15.48
C ALA A 458 5.85 23.12 -16.63
N THR A 459 4.52 23.26 -16.54
CA THR A 459 3.66 23.73 -17.65
C THR A 459 4.02 25.12 -18.15
N SER A 460 4.39 26.03 -17.25
CA SER A 460 4.74 27.42 -17.61
C SER A 460 5.95 27.48 -18.56
N THR A 461 7.03 26.78 -18.21
CA THR A 461 8.24 26.65 -19.02
C THR A 461 7.97 25.95 -20.34
N ILE A 462 7.31 24.79 -20.32
CA ILE A 462 7.17 23.97 -21.53
C ILE A 462 6.24 24.64 -22.56
N ARG A 463 5.22 25.38 -22.11
CA ARG A 463 4.31 26.14 -22.99
C ARG A 463 5.06 27.18 -23.86
N GLY A 464 6.15 27.75 -23.37
CA GLY A 464 7.01 28.68 -24.10
C GLY A 464 8.06 28.03 -25.01
N SER A 465 8.10 26.69 -25.08
CA SER A 465 9.10 25.92 -25.84
C SER A 465 8.54 25.29 -27.11
N ASP A 466 9.41 24.63 -27.88
CA ASP A 466 9.06 23.77 -29.02
C ASP A 466 8.06 22.65 -28.68
N TRP A 467 7.93 22.29 -27.40
CA TRP A 467 6.95 21.31 -26.91
C TRP A 467 5.54 21.92 -26.63
N GLY A 468 5.33 23.22 -26.86
CA GLY A 468 4.06 23.91 -26.55
C GLY A 468 2.81 23.30 -27.20
N ALA A 469 2.95 22.55 -28.31
CA ALA A 469 1.88 21.78 -28.94
C ALA A 469 1.29 20.66 -28.03
N LEU A 470 1.97 20.27 -26.96
CA LEU A 470 1.43 19.38 -25.90
C LEU A 470 0.38 20.07 -25.00
N PHE A 471 0.20 21.40 -25.11
CA PHE A 471 -0.75 22.18 -24.31
C PHE A 471 -1.88 22.82 -25.12
N GLN A 472 -1.78 22.79 -26.46
CA GLN A 472 -2.91 23.11 -27.33
C GLN A 472 -4.00 22.06 -27.11
N LEU A 473 -5.14 22.48 -26.55
CA LEU A 473 -6.32 21.62 -26.46
C LEU A 473 -7.08 21.68 -27.78
N ASP A 474 -7.88 20.64 -28.01
CA ASP A 474 -8.85 20.59 -29.09
C ASP A 474 -10.12 21.21 -28.52
N ASP A 475 -10.58 22.35 -29.07
CA ASP A 475 -11.77 23.04 -28.58
C ASP A 475 -13.04 22.22 -28.90
N TYR A 476 -13.99 22.19 -27.95
CA TYR A 476 -15.29 21.51 -28.09
C TYR A 476 -16.37 22.32 -27.37
N ASP A 477 -17.62 22.18 -27.81
CA ASP A 477 -18.76 22.77 -27.12
C ASP A 477 -19.13 21.95 -25.87
N ASP A 478 -19.30 22.62 -24.71
CA ASP A 478 -19.74 22.00 -23.43
C ASP A 478 -21.23 21.58 -23.43
N VAL A 479 -21.76 21.17 -24.60
CA VAL A 479 -23.17 20.79 -24.80
C VAL A 479 -23.35 19.29 -24.56
N LEU A 480 -23.86 18.96 -23.38
CA LEU A 480 -24.31 17.63 -22.98
C LEU A 480 -25.78 17.38 -23.38
N PRO A 481 -26.14 16.20 -23.93
CA PRO A 481 -27.53 15.81 -24.14
C PRO A 481 -28.34 15.72 -22.83
N ASP A 482 -29.66 15.84 -22.93
CA ASP A 482 -30.57 15.84 -21.78
C ASP A 482 -30.47 14.57 -20.92
N VAL A 483 -30.19 13.40 -21.52
CA VAL A 483 -30.03 12.13 -20.80
C VAL A 483 -28.74 12.10 -19.96
N GLU A 484 -27.63 12.60 -20.52
CA GLU A 484 -26.34 12.69 -19.83
C GLU A 484 -26.38 13.77 -18.75
N ARG A 485 -27.04 14.89 -19.03
CA ARG A 485 -27.29 15.98 -18.07
C ARG A 485 -28.17 15.51 -16.90
N SER A 486 -29.30 14.88 -17.18
CA SER A 486 -30.20 14.31 -16.16
C SER A 486 -29.52 13.25 -15.27
N ALA A 487 -28.47 12.59 -15.76
CA ALA A 487 -27.66 11.69 -14.93
C ALA A 487 -26.78 12.48 -13.95
N LEU A 488 -26.10 13.54 -14.42
CA LEU A 488 -25.32 14.45 -13.57
C LEU A 488 -26.20 15.20 -12.56
N ASP A 489 -27.36 15.72 -12.98
CA ASP A 489 -28.33 16.41 -12.11
C ASP A 489 -28.73 15.52 -10.92
N ARG A 490 -28.92 14.21 -11.15
CA ARG A 490 -29.20 13.21 -10.08
C ARG A 490 -28.00 12.97 -9.16
N LEU A 491 -26.76 13.07 -9.64
CA LEU A 491 -25.57 13.01 -8.78
C LEU A 491 -25.48 14.26 -7.87
N HIS A 492 -25.80 15.45 -8.40
CA HIS A 492 -25.90 16.67 -7.60
C HIS A 492 -27.05 16.61 -6.57
N GLU A 493 -28.23 16.14 -6.96
CA GLU A 493 -29.36 15.92 -6.05
C GLU A 493 -28.97 14.99 -4.90
N VAL A 494 -28.39 13.82 -5.21
CA VAL A 494 -27.94 12.87 -4.18
C VAL A 494 -26.82 13.46 -3.31
N ASN A 495 -25.89 14.24 -3.89
CA ASN A 495 -24.87 14.96 -3.12
C ASN A 495 -25.50 15.92 -2.07
N HIS A 496 -26.52 16.68 -2.47
CA HIS A 496 -27.26 17.56 -1.56
C HIS A 496 -28.11 16.80 -0.54
N VAL A 497 -28.76 15.69 -0.94
CA VAL A 497 -29.54 14.84 -0.02
C VAL A 497 -28.62 14.26 1.05
N CYS A 498 -27.47 13.68 0.69
CA CYS A 498 -26.46 13.23 1.65
C CYS A 498 -26.01 14.36 2.58
N LYS A 499 -25.83 15.59 2.06
CA LYS A 499 -25.46 16.75 2.90
C LYS A 499 -26.54 17.19 3.89
N SER A 500 -27.81 16.98 3.57
CA SER A 500 -28.93 17.29 4.47
C SER A 500 -29.14 16.22 5.55
N GLN A 501 -28.79 14.97 5.26
CA GLN A 501 -28.87 13.84 6.19
C GLN A 501 -27.65 13.75 7.12
N ASP A 502 -26.46 14.06 6.61
CA ASP A 502 -25.21 14.09 7.37
C ASP A 502 -24.46 15.43 7.20
N PRO A 503 -24.39 16.26 8.25
CA PRO A 503 -23.57 17.47 8.25
C PRO A 503 -22.08 17.23 8.01
N ALA A 504 -21.54 16.03 8.25
CA ALA A 504 -20.12 15.71 8.03
C ALA A 504 -19.77 15.38 6.57
N HIS A 505 -20.74 15.04 5.72
CA HIS A 505 -20.56 14.72 4.30
C HIS A 505 -19.83 15.83 3.54
N ASP A 506 -18.74 15.51 2.82
CA ASP A 506 -17.93 16.49 2.06
C ASP A 506 -18.53 16.79 0.69
N SER A 507 -19.69 17.46 0.72
CA SER A 507 -20.43 17.84 -0.48
C SER A 507 -19.61 18.70 -1.44
N ILE A 508 -18.65 19.51 -0.97
CA ILE A 508 -17.84 20.42 -1.80
C ILE A 508 -16.81 19.63 -2.63
N THR A 509 -16.20 18.61 -2.04
CA THR A 509 -15.29 17.70 -2.77
C THR A 509 -16.04 16.85 -3.80
N TYR A 510 -17.26 16.39 -3.46
CA TYR A 510 -18.12 15.70 -4.41
C TYR A 510 -18.54 16.60 -5.57
N GLU A 511 -19.04 17.81 -5.28
CA GLU A 511 -19.54 18.77 -6.28
C GLU A 511 -18.49 19.05 -7.35
N HIS A 512 -17.30 19.47 -6.93
CA HIS A 512 -16.17 19.70 -7.82
C HIS A 512 -15.77 18.47 -8.63
N THR A 513 -15.97 17.26 -8.11
CA THR A 513 -15.62 16.04 -8.85
C THR A 513 -16.70 15.66 -9.88
N ILE A 514 -17.98 16.00 -9.61
CA ILE A 514 -19.08 15.89 -10.58
C ILE A 514 -18.91 16.96 -11.69
N GLU A 515 -18.54 18.20 -11.37
CA GLU A 515 -18.15 19.23 -12.35
C GLU A 515 -17.04 18.72 -13.29
N ASN A 516 -15.96 18.16 -12.72
CA ASN A 516 -14.86 17.59 -13.51
C ASN A 516 -15.30 16.37 -14.35
N LEU A 517 -16.29 15.61 -13.91
CA LEU A 517 -16.89 14.52 -14.68
C LEU A 517 -17.75 15.06 -15.84
N ALA A 518 -18.47 16.17 -15.63
CA ALA A 518 -19.22 16.85 -16.69
C ALA A 518 -18.31 17.37 -17.81
N ASP A 519 -17.18 18.03 -17.48
CA ASP A 519 -16.11 18.40 -18.43
C ASP A 519 -15.72 17.20 -19.33
N LEU A 520 -15.52 16.03 -18.71
CA LEU A 520 -15.08 14.81 -19.37
C LEU A 520 -16.19 14.16 -20.20
N MET A 521 -17.43 14.19 -19.72
CA MET A 521 -18.60 13.67 -20.45
C MET A 521 -18.85 14.51 -21.71
N ALA A 522 -18.77 15.83 -21.64
CA ALA A 522 -18.93 16.71 -22.81
C ALA A 522 -17.85 16.43 -23.88
N ALA A 523 -16.57 16.39 -23.46
CA ALA A 523 -15.45 16.02 -24.34
C ALA A 523 -15.62 14.61 -24.93
N ALA A 524 -16.15 13.65 -24.17
CA ALA A 524 -16.45 12.31 -24.66
C ALA A 524 -17.62 12.31 -25.66
N HIS A 525 -18.69 13.07 -25.39
CA HIS A 525 -19.86 13.15 -26.28
C HIS A 525 -19.49 13.69 -27.66
N GLN A 526 -18.74 14.80 -27.72
CA GLN A 526 -18.29 15.46 -28.96
C GLN A 526 -17.19 14.69 -29.73
N GLY A 527 -16.98 13.40 -29.45
CA GLY A 527 -16.01 12.56 -30.14
C GLY A 527 -14.54 12.82 -29.77
N VAL A 528 -14.23 13.81 -28.92
CA VAL A 528 -12.89 14.13 -28.40
C VAL A 528 -12.46 13.15 -27.29
N THR A 529 -12.98 11.91 -27.35
CA THR A 529 -12.70 10.84 -26.40
C THR A 529 -11.25 10.37 -26.59
N SER A 530 -10.35 10.90 -25.78
CA SER A 530 -8.91 10.62 -25.86
C SER A 530 -8.33 10.23 -24.50
N VAL A 531 -7.26 9.43 -24.53
CA VAL A 531 -6.43 9.08 -23.36
C VAL A 531 -6.18 10.30 -22.49
N ARG A 532 -5.76 11.41 -23.11
CA ARG A 532 -5.42 12.65 -22.40
C ARG A 532 -6.55 13.15 -21.52
N GLN A 533 -7.80 13.11 -21.97
CA GLN A 533 -8.93 13.61 -21.19
C GLN A 533 -9.26 12.66 -20.02
N ALA A 534 -9.26 11.34 -20.26
CA ALA A 534 -9.43 10.34 -19.20
C ALA A 534 -8.30 10.41 -18.14
N CYS A 535 -7.06 10.61 -18.54
CA CYS A 535 -5.93 10.84 -17.64
C CYS A 535 -6.04 12.21 -16.93
N ARG A 536 -6.46 13.27 -17.62
CA ARG A 536 -6.65 14.61 -17.04
C ARG A 536 -7.64 14.60 -15.88
N TRP A 537 -8.74 13.85 -16.00
CA TRP A 537 -9.68 13.65 -14.90
C TRP A 537 -9.01 12.97 -13.70
N ALA A 538 -8.35 11.82 -13.94
CA ALA A 538 -7.62 11.06 -12.91
C ALA A 538 -6.46 11.83 -12.24
N ILE A 539 -5.93 12.88 -12.88
CA ILE A 539 -4.88 13.76 -12.35
C ILE A 539 -5.49 14.97 -11.60
N ARG A 540 -6.66 15.48 -12.03
CA ARG A 540 -7.40 16.57 -11.35
C ARG A 540 -8.11 16.14 -10.06
N LEU A 541 -8.17 14.84 -9.74
CA LEU A 541 -8.80 14.34 -8.52
C LEU A 541 -8.14 14.92 -7.25
N LYS A 542 -8.97 15.56 -6.42
CA LYS A 542 -8.58 16.11 -5.12
C LYS A 542 -8.12 15.01 -4.16
N ALA A 543 -7.22 15.36 -3.22
CA ALA A 543 -6.66 14.42 -2.27
C ALA A 543 -7.75 13.81 -1.36
N GLU A 544 -8.74 14.64 -1.04
CA GLU A 544 -9.95 14.38 -0.28
C GLU A 544 -10.84 13.35 -1.00
N PHE A 545 -11.08 13.52 -2.31
CA PHE A 545 -11.88 12.56 -3.09
C PHE A 545 -11.19 11.20 -3.21
N VAL A 546 -9.86 11.18 -3.38
CA VAL A 546 -9.09 9.92 -3.37
C VAL A 546 -9.15 9.25 -1.99
N GLN A 547 -9.25 10.00 -0.89
CA GLN A 547 -9.48 9.42 0.43
C GLN A 547 -10.90 8.84 0.55
N LEU A 548 -11.94 9.55 0.12
CA LEU A 548 -13.32 9.04 0.10
C LEU A 548 -13.45 7.73 -0.72
N LEU A 549 -12.70 7.62 -1.82
CA LEU A 549 -12.59 6.37 -2.58
C LEU A 549 -11.86 5.25 -1.82
N GLN A 550 -10.75 5.55 -1.13
CA GLN A 550 -10.01 4.59 -0.31
C GLN A 550 -10.79 4.13 0.95
N GLU A 551 -11.73 4.95 1.42
CA GLU A 551 -12.74 4.62 2.43
C GLU A 551 -13.96 3.88 1.83
N HIS A 552 -13.96 3.63 0.52
CA HIS A 552 -14.99 2.92 -0.24
C HIS A 552 -16.39 3.57 -0.16
N GLN A 553 -16.45 4.90 -0.06
CA GLN A 553 -17.69 5.67 0.06
C GLN A 553 -18.59 5.48 -1.17
N PRO A 554 -19.88 5.10 -1.01
CA PRO A 554 -20.75 4.71 -2.13
C PRO A 554 -20.88 5.74 -3.26
N LEU A 555 -21.12 7.02 -2.94
CA LEU A 555 -21.24 8.08 -3.96
C LEU A 555 -19.93 8.28 -4.75
N ALA A 556 -18.78 8.08 -4.10
CA ALA A 556 -17.48 8.16 -4.78
C ALA A 556 -17.30 7.01 -5.77
N LEU A 557 -17.69 5.78 -5.38
CA LEU A 557 -17.72 4.62 -6.28
C LEU A 557 -18.70 4.83 -7.45
N VAL A 558 -19.88 5.40 -7.21
CA VAL A 558 -20.83 5.77 -8.27
C VAL A 558 -20.20 6.75 -9.27
N ILE A 559 -19.54 7.82 -8.81
CA ILE A 559 -18.85 8.78 -9.70
C ILE A 559 -17.74 8.10 -10.53
N VAL A 560 -16.98 7.16 -9.93
CA VAL A 560 -15.99 6.35 -10.67
C VAL A 560 -16.64 5.42 -11.69
N ALA A 561 -17.85 4.93 -11.46
CA ALA A 561 -18.56 4.09 -12.43
C ALA A 561 -18.91 4.85 -13.73
N TYR A 562 -19.26 6.14 -13.66
CA TYR A 562 -19.42 7.00 -14.84
C TYR A 562 -18.09 7.18 -15.59
N TYR A 563 -16.99 7.43 -14.87
CA TYR A 563 -15.65 7.46 -15.45
C TYR A 563 -15.29 6.13 -16.15
N CYS A 564 -15.67 4.99 -15.57
CA CYS A 564 -15.45 3.66 -16.14
C CYS A 564 -16.24 3.41 -17.43
N ALA A 565 -17.44 3.96 -17.60
CA ALA A 565 -18.16 3.92 -18.88
C ALA A 565 -17.41 4.71 -19.98
N ILE A 566 -16.79 5.84 -19.63
CA ILE A 566 -15.94 6.62 -20.55
C ILE A 566 -14.65 5.85 -20.88
N LEU A 567 -14.03 5.17 -19.91
CA LEU A 567 -12.92 4.25 -20.17
C LEU A 567 -13.32 3.09 -21.11
N HIS A 568 -14.54 2.56 -21.00
CA HIS A 568 -14.99 1.50 -21.91
C HIS A 568 -15.10 1.96 -23.37
N ARG A 569 -15.32 3.26 -23.63
CA ARG A 569 -15.23 3.85 -24.97
C ARG A 569 -13.79 3.94 -25.51
N LEU A 570 -12.79 3.76 -24.65
CA LEU A 570 -11.35 3.76 -24.97
C LEU A 570 -10.71 2.36 -24.94
N ARG A 571 -11.51 1.29 -24.80
CA ARG A 571 -11.06 -0.11 -24.63
C ARG A 571 -10.09 -0.63 -25.71
N ASP A 572 -10.18 -0.11 -26.93
CA ASP A 572 -9.33 -0.55 -28.04
C ASP A 572 -7.85 -0.09 -27.88
N ILE A 573 -7.57 0.70 -26.84
CA ILE A 573 -6.25 1.17 -26.45
C ILE A 573 -5.65 0.18 -25.44
N TRP A 574 -4.48 -0.38 -25.77
CA TRP A 574 -3.87 -1.56 -25.13
C TRP A 574 -3.69 -1.52 -23.60
N PHE A 575 -3.63 -0.34 -22.96
CA PHE A 575 -3.51 -0.20 -21.50
C PHE A 575 -4.84 0.15 -20.80
N VAL A 576 -5.87 0.51 -21.57
CA VAL A 576 -7.24 0.72 -21.07
C VAL A 576 -7.98 -0.61 -21.13
N ASP A 577 -8.02 -1.26 -22.31
CA ASP A 577 -8.52 -2.64 -22.45
C ASP A 577 -9.90 -2.80 -21.75
N ASP A 578 -10.11 -3.84 -20.95
CA ASP A 578 -11.38 -4.09 -20.28
C ASP A 578 -11.52 -3.43 -18.88
N TRP A 579 -10.63 -2.50 -18.48
CA TRP A 579 -10.70 -1.75 -17.21
C TRP A 579 -12.11 -1.22 -16.92
N GLY A 580 -12.71 -0.52 -17.88
CA GLY A 580 -14.00 0.15 -17.71
C GLY A 580 -15.13 -0.82 -17.35
N ILE A 581 -15.27 -1.89 -18.13
CA ILE A 581 -16.34 -2.90 -17.93
C ILE A 581 -16.07 -3.79 -16.71
N ARG A 582 -14.80 -4.11 -16.39
CA ARG A 582 -14.46 -4.87 -15.18
C ARG A 582 -14.78 -4.09 -13.91
N VAL A 583 -14.33 -2.84 -13.81
CA VAL A 583 -14.53 -2.01 -12.63
C VAL A 583 -16.01 -1.64 -12.47
N LEU A 584 -16.72 -1.30 -13.55
CA LEU A 584 -18.15 -1.01 -13.48
C LEU A 584 -18.97 -2.20 -12.93
N LYS A 585 -18.69 -3.42 -13.40
CA LYS A 585 -19.32 -4.64 -12.88
C LYS A 585 -18.94 -4.92 -11.41
N ALA A 586 -17.68 -4.68 -11.05
CA ALA A 586 -17.22 -4.83 -9.67
C ALA A 586 -17.91 -3.85 -8.72
N ILE A 587 -18.05 -2.57 -9.12
CA ILE A 587 -18.74 -1.54 -8.33
C ILE A 587 -20.21 -1.91 -8.10
N TRP A 588 -20.92 -2.34 -9.14
CA TRP A 588 -22.31 -2.83 -9.02
C TRP A 588 -22.46 -3.98 -8.03
N GLN A 589 -21.52 -4.92 -8.02
CA GLN A 589 -21.53 -6.09 -7.15
C GLN A 589 -21.24 -5.77 -5.67
N VAL A 590 -20.58 -4.64 -5.35
CA VAL A 590 -20.28 -4.23 -3.96
C VAL A 590 -21.19 -3.13 -3.42
N LEU A 591 -21.90 -2.40 -4.28
CA LEU A 591 -22.88 -1.40 -3.86
C LEU A 591 -24.20 -2.05 -3.43
N ASP A 592 -24.79 -1.49 -2.37
CA ASP A 592 -26.14 -1.80 -1.92
C ASP A 592 -27.20 -1.39 -2.97
N ASP A 593 -28.35 -2.08 -2.94
CA ASP A 593 -29.44 -1.91 -3.91
C ASP A 593 -29.94 -0.46 -4.06
N HIS A 594 -29.79 0.38 -3.03
CA HIS A 594 -30.22 1.78 -3.05
C HIS A 594 -29.30 2.72 -3.83
N TRP A 595 -28.05 2.34 -4.11
CA TRP A 595 -27.13 3.11 -4.98
C TRP A 595 -27.17 2.67 -6.44
N ARG A 596 -27.59 1.43 -6.72
CA ARG A 596 -27.56 0.84 -8.07
C ARG A 596 -28.36 1.61 -9.13
N PRO A 597 -29.54 2.22 -8.86
CA PRO A 597 -30.26 3.03 -9.86
C PRO A 597 -29.49 4.24 -10.39
N LEU A 598 -28.44 4.69 -9.69
CA LEU A 598 -27.55 5.74 -10.20
C LEU A 598 -26.56 5.20 -11.26
N LEU A 599 -26.45 3.88 -11.43
CA LEU A 599 -25.59 3.21 -12.38
C LEU A 599 -26.28 2.79 -13.69
N ASP A 600 -27.60 2.96 -13.80
CA ASP A 600 -28.36 2.53 -14.99
C ASP A 600 -27.80 3.15 -16.27
N GLN A 601 -27.46 4.45 -16.25
CA GLN A 601 -26.90 5.16 -17.42
C GLN A 601 -25.51 4.63 -17.81
N PRO A 602 -24.49 4.56 -16.92
CA PRO A 602 -23.19 4.00 -17.29
C PRO A 602 -23.24 2.50 -17.59
N MET A 603 -24.18 1.74 -17.03
CA MET A 603 -24.42 0.33 -17.39
C MET A 603 -24.94 0.19 -18.81
N VAL A 604 -26.04 0.85 -19.17
CA VAL A 604 -26.59 0.80 -20.54
C VAL A 604 -25.56 1.32 -21.55
N GLY A 605 -24.85 2.40 -21.23
CA GLY A 605 -23.76 2.92 -22.06
C GLY A 605 -22.53 2.01 -22.22
N THR A 606 -22.40 0.95 -21.40
CA THR A 606 -21.28 -0.01 -21.41
C THR A 606 -21.69 -1.41 -21.89
N LEU A 607 -22.95 -1.80 -21.71
CA LEU A 607 -23.46 -3.16 -21.94
C LEU A 607 -24.57 -3.23 -23.02
N GLY A 608 -25.13 -2.08 -23.41
CA GLY A 608 -26.37 -2.01 -24.19
C GLY A 608 -27.61 -2.32 -23.34
N ASP A 609 -28.77 -2.38 -23.99
CA ASP A 609 -30.09 -2.48 -23.32
C ASP A 609 -30.35 -3.81 -22.57
N ASN A 610 -29.43 -4.77 -22.62
CA ASN A 610 -29.51 -6.07 -21.95
C ASN A 610 -28.82 -6.06 -20.56
N ALA A 611 -28.94 -4.97 -19.82
CA ALA A 611 -28.15 -4.70 -18.61
C ALA A 611 -28.84 -5.02 -17.26
N HIS A 612 -29.97 -5.76 -17.28
CA HIS A 612 -30.76 -6.14 -16.10
C HIS A 612 -30.43 -7.56 -15.60
#